data_AF-W2TER3-F1
#
_entry.id   AF-W2TER3-F1
#
_cell.length_a   1.000
_cell.length_b   1.000
_cell.length_c   1.000
_cell.angle_alpha   90.00
_cell.angle_beta   90.00
_cell.angle_gamma   90.00
#
_symmetry.space_group_name_H-M   'P 1'
#
loop_
_entity.id
_entity.type
_entity.pdbx_description
1 polymer ?
#
loop_
_entity_poly.entity_id
_entity_poly.type
_entity_poly.pdbx_seq_one_letter_code
_entity_poly.pdbx_strand_id
1 'polypeptide(L)'
;MLWVPHNDCNTGLCIGKRKFTPSKSKTFVPVKEQWEAPGYGGRAKGERLGTDEVQLGGEDEDQLLIRRTAFGLATQVDSVFKETPFDGALGLAFSVYDEEKGEPFITNAINKGKKSSVHFHQY
;
A
#
# COMPACT_ATOMS: atom_id res chain seq x y z
N MET A 1 -0.66 4.04 -6.30
CA MET A 1 -0.82 2.69 -5.69
C MET A 1 -0.29 2.67 -4.26
N LEU A 2 -0.97 1.96 -3.36
CA LEU A 2 -0.47 1.59 -2.03
C LEU A 2 0.32 0.28 -2.13
N TRP A 3 1.49 0.20 -1.50
CA TRP A 3 2.22 -1.05 -1.32
C TRP A 3 3.02 -1.08 -0.02
N VAL A 4 3.24 -2.29 0.49
CA VAL A 4 4.03 -2.57 1.69
C VAL A 4 4.93 -3.79 1.47
N PRO A 5 6.07 -3.92 2.18
CA PRO A 5 6.90 -5.11 2.11
C PRO A 5 6.14 -6.35 2.58
N HIS A 6 6.20 -7.43 1.82
CA HIS A 6 5.69 -8.74 2.22
C HIS A 6 6.66 -9.40 3.21
N ASN A 7 6.18 -10.29 4.08
CA ASN A 7 7.04 -11.07 4.98
C ASN A 7 8.05 -11.95 4.23
N ASP A 8 7.74 -12.32 2.98
CA ASP A 8 8.67 -13.04 2.08
C ASP A 8 9.69 -12.12 1.37
N CYS A 9 9.67 -10.80 1.61
CA CYS A 9 10.74 -9.94 1.13
C CYS A 9 12.03 -10.20 1.93
N ASN A 10 12.85 -11.12 1.43
CA ASN A 10 14.05 -11.61 2.10
C ASN A 10 15.35 -11.04 1.51
N THR A 11 15.25 -10.09 0.60
CA THR A 11 16.43 -9.39 0.07
C THR A 11 17.08 -8.55 1.18
N GLY A 12 18.39 -8.29 1.05
CA GLY A 12 19.11 -7.39 1.96
C GLY A 12 18.54 -5.97 2.03
N LEU A 13 17.70 -5.59 1.07
CA LEU A 13 17.06 -4.28 0.96
C LEU A 13 15.81 -4.15 1.86
N CYS A 14 15.23 -5.29 2.28
CA CYS A 14 14.07 -5.34 3.18
C CYS A 14 14.46 -5.60 4.65
N ILE A 15 15.75 -5.61 4.98
CA ILE A 15 16.23 -5.78 6.36
C ILE A 15 15.87 -4.53 7.18
N GLY A 16 15.37 -4.73 8.39
CA GLY A 16 14.96 -3.65 9.30
C GLY A 16 13.60 -3.01 8.99
N LYS A 17 12.98 -3.33 7.85
CA LYS A 17 11.64 -2.85 7.48
C LYS A 17 10.55 -3.64 8.19
N ARG A 18 9.45 -2.97 8.52
CA ARG A 18 8.22 -3.63 8.94
C ARG A 18 7.57 -4.29 7.72
N LYS A 19 7.18 -5.55 7.89
CA LYS A 19 6.65 -6.39 6.81
C LYS A 19 5.22 -6.80 7.13
N PHE A 20 4.35 -6.72 6.14
CA PHE A 20 3.01 -7.25 6.22
C PHE A 20 3.03 -8.78 6.17
N THR A 21 2.32 -9.42 7.10
CA THR A 21 2.22 -10.88 7.19
C THR A 21 0.76 -11.29 6.96
N PRO A 22 0.37 -11.70 5.75
CA PRO A 22 -1.02 -12.00 5.41
C PRO A 22 -1.71 -12.98 6.37
N SER A 23 -0.99 -14.00 6.83
CA SER A 23 -1.53 -15.03 7.72
C SER A 23 -1.93 -14.52 9.11
N LYS A 24 -1.51 -13.31 9.50
CA LYS A 24 -1.89 -12.69 10.77
C LYS A 24 -3.15 -11.84 10.68
N SER A 25 -3.63 -11.55 9.47
CA SER A 25 -4.86 -10.77 9.26
C SER A 25 -6.05 -11.70 9.02
N LYS A 26 -7.16 -11.44 9.71
CA LYS A 26 -8.42 -12.18 9.52
C LYS A 26 -9.27 -11.63 8.38
N THR A 27 -8.96 -10.42 7.92
CA THR A 27 -9.70 -9.68 6.89
C THR A 27 -8.96 -9.64 5.55
N PHE A 28 -7.71 -10.11 5.53
CA PHE A 28 -6.91 -10.20 4.32
C PHE A 28 -7.49 -11.20 3.32
N VAL A 29 -7.56 -10.77 2.06
CA VAL A 29 -7.94 -11.62 0.92
C VAL A 29 -6.86 -11.50 -0.18
N PRO A 30 -6.18 -12.60 -0.56
CA PRO A 30 -5.16 -12.58 -1.60
C PRO A 30 -5.77 -12.37 -2.98
N VAL A 31 -5.09 -11.60 -3.83
CA VAL A 31 -5.42 -11.41 -5.24
C VAL A 31 -4.23 -11.88 -6.08
N LYS A 32 -4.45 -12.89 -6.92
CA LYS A 32 -3.39 -13.50 -7.76
C LYS A 32 -3.11 -12.63 -8.98
N GLU A 33 -2.45 -11.52 -8.75
CA GLU A 33 -2.09 -10.55 -9.78
C GLU A 33 -0.70 -9.97 -9.50
N GLN A 34 0.16 -9.99 -10.53
CA GLN A 34 1.47 -9.36 -10.49
C GLN A 34 1.32 -7.85 -10.64
N TRP A 35 2.21 -7.11 -9.98
CA TRP A 35 2.19 -5.66 -10.00
C TRP A 35 3.61 -5.10 -9.85
N GLU A 36 3.78 -3.87 -10.32
CA GLU A 36 4.99 -3.08 -10.14
C GLU A 36 4.61 -1.60 -9.93
N ALA A 37 5.25 -0.95 -8.95
CA ALA A 37 5.05 0.48 -8.72
C ALA A 37 5.79 1.30 -9.78
N PRO A 38 5.16 2.39 -10.28
CA PRO A 38 5.84 3.32 -11.18
C PRO A 38 7.03 3.97 -10.46
N GLY A 39 8.17 4.06 -11.15
CA GLY A 39 9.48 4.35 -10.56
C GLY A 39 9.74 5.79 -10.10
N TYR A 40 8.72 6.57 -9.76
CA TYR A 40 8.85 7.96 -9.31
C TYR A 40 9.32 8.03 -7.84
N GLY A 41 10.59 7.70 -7.61
CA GLY A 41 11.20 7.64 -6.27
C GLY A 41 11.67 6.25 -5.84
N GLY A 42 11.70 5.28 -6.76
CA GLY A 42 12.08 3.90 -6.54
C GLY A 42 10.99 2.92 -6.93
N ARG A 43 11.38 1.72 -7.36
CA ARG A 43 10.46 0.64 -7.76
C ARG A 43 10.27 -0.37 -6.63
N ALA A 44 9.06 -0.89 -6.56
CA ALA A 44 8.70 -2.04 -5.75
C ALA A 44 7.84 -2.95 -6.61
N LYS A 45 8.03 -4.27 -6.50
CA LYS A 45 7.26 -5.25 -7.26
C LYS A 45 6.95 -6.48 -6.43
N GLY A 46 5.89 -7.17 -6.82
CA GLY A 46 5.45 -8.38 -6.17
C GLY A 46 4.58 -9.23 -7.08
N GLU A 47 4.50 -10.52 -6.74
CA GLU A 47 3.69 -11.48 -7.49
C GLU A 47 2.21 -11.44 -7.12
N ARG A 48 1.87 -10.73 -6.03
CA ARG A 48 0.52 -10.70 -5.46
C ARG A 48 0.11 -9.29 -5.06
N LEU A 49 -1.11 -8.94 -5.43
CA LEU A 49 -1.90 -7.95 -4.72
C LEU A 49 -2.64 -8.63 -3.57
N GLY A 50 -3.15 -7.84 -2.65
CA GLY A 50 -4.11 -8.29 -1.65
C GLY A 50 -5.09 -7.19 -1.33
N THR A 51 -6.22 -7.57 -0.72
CA THR A 51 -7.13 -6.61 -0.12
C THR A 51 -7.19 -6.84 1.38
N ASP A 52 -7.21 -5.77 2.16
CA ASP A 52 -7.37 -5.83 3.61
C ASP A 52 -8.05 -4.55 4.12
N GLU A 53 -8.26 -4.47 5.43
CA GLU A 53 -8.59 -3.24 6.13
C GLU A 53 -7.35 -2.38 6.33
N VAL A 54 -7.43 -1.11 5.95
CA VAL A 54 -6.38 -0.12 6.18
C VAL A 54 -6.90 0.94 7.14
N GLN A 55 -6.13 1.23 8.17
CA GLN A 55 -6.40 2.32 9.10
C GLN A 55 -5.39 3.43 8.85
N LEU A 56 -5.88 4.66 8.67
CA LEU A 56 -5.06 5.85 8.41
C LEU A 56 -5.22 6.86 9.54
N GLY A 57 -4.12 7.18 10.21
CA GLY A 57 -4.04 8.12 11.35
C GLY A 57 -2.87 7.76 12.27
N GLY A 58 -2.57 8.59 13.27
CA GLY A 58 -1.61 8.25 14.32
C GLY A 58 -2.05 7.01 15.11
N GLU A 59 -1.11 6.29 15.74
CA GLU A 59 -1.42 5.09 16.54
C GLU A 59 -2.35 5.40 17.73
N ASP A 60 -2.27 6.63 18.25
CA ASP A 60 -3.05 7.12 19.40
C ASP A 60 -4.17 8.09 19.00
N GLU A 61 -4.58 8.10 17.73
CA GLU A 61 -5.61 9.01 17.19
C GLU A 61 -6.82 8.24 16.64
N ASP A 62 -7.93 8.95 16.40
CA ASP A 62 -9.07 8.41 15.65
C ASP A 62 -8.64 8.08 14.21
N GLN A 63 -8.52 6.80 13.89
CA GLN A 63 -8.08 6.35 12.57
C GLN A 63 -9.24 6.20 11.59
N LEU A 64 -9.02 6.64 10.35
CA LEU A 64 -9.93 6.39 9.24
C LEU A 64 -9.80 4.93 8.79
N LEU A 65 -10.80 4.11 9.11
CA LEU A 65 -10.91 2.74 8.64
C LEU A 65 -11.44 2.66 7.20
N ILE A 66 -10.63 2.10 6.29
CA ILE A 66 -10.97 1.88 4.89
C ILE A 66 -10.92 0.37 4.61
N ARG A 67 -12.10 -0.22 4.47
CA ARG A 67 -12.24 -1.67 4.26
C ARG A 67 -11.95 -2.05 2.81
N ARG A 68 -11.51 -3.30 2.60
CA ARG A 68 -11.29 -3.88 1.26
C ARG A 68 -10.42 -2.99 0.38
N THR A 69 -9.31 -2.49 0.93
CA THR A 69 -8.34 -1.67 0.22
C THR A 69 -7.36 -2.57 -0.48
N ALA A 70 -7.21 -2.43 -1.80
CA ALA A 70 -6.22 -3.17 -2.57
C ALA A 70 -4.83 -2.55 -2.40
N PHE A 71 -3.81 -3.40 -2.22
CA PHE A 71 -2.42 -2.96 -2.15
C PHE A 71 -1.45 -4.04 -2.62
N GLY A 72 -0.26 -3.58 -3.01
CA GLY A 72 0.84 -4.42 -3.42
C GLY A 72 1.60 -5.06 -2.27
N LEU A 73 1.85 -6.36 -2.37
CA LEU A 73 2.73 -7.11 -1.47
C LEU A 73 4.13 -7.23 -2.09
N ALA A 74 5.05 -6.35 -1.69
CA ALA A 74 6.34 -6.24 -2.35
C ALA A 74 7.29 -7.35 -1.86
N THR A 75 7.82 -8.15 -2.79
CA THR A 75 8.88 -9.13 -2.51
C THR A 75 10.25 -8.64 -2.98
N GLN A 76 10.28 -7.59 -3.81
CA GLN A 76 11.48 -6.91 -4.28
C GLN A 76 11.26 -5.40 -4.26
N VAL A 77 12.31 -4.67 -3.86
CA VAL A 77 12.35 -3.20 -3.79
C VAL A 77 13.71 -2.72 -4.30
N ASP A 78 13.78 -1.49 -4.80
CA ASP A 78 15.04 -0.85 -5.20
C ASP A 78 15.94 -0.49 -4.01
N SER A 79 17.23 -0.25 -4.28
CA SER A 79 18.22 0.06 -3.24
C SER A 79 17.94 1.34 -2.46
N VAL A 80 17.21 2.29 -3.06
CA VAL A 80 16.80 3.54 -2.40
C VAL A 80 16.00 3.28 -1.12
N PHE A 81 15.26 2.17 -1.04
CA PHE A 81 14.45 1.83 0.13
C PHE A 81 15.26 1.31 1.30
N LYS A 82 16.51 0.87 1.10
CA LYS A 82 17.32 0.30 2.19
C LYS A 82 17.59 1.32 3.30
N GLU A 83 17.91 2.55 2.92
CA GLU A 83 18.35 3.60 3.84
C GLU A 83 17.21 4.55 4.28
N THR A 84 15.97 4.29 3.84
CA THR A 84 14.83 5.15 4.19
C THR A 84 14.24 4.80 5.56
N PRO A 85 13.63 5.74 6.29
CA PRO A 85 12.93 5.44 7.54
C PRO A 85 11.54 4.83 7.33
N PHE A 86 10.95 4.99 6.13
CA PHE A 86 9.61 4.48 5.83
C PHE A 86 9.67 3.03 5.28
N ASP A 87 8.56 2.30 5.43
CA ASP A 87 8.47 0.88 5.05
C ASP A 87 7.92 0.66 3.63
N GLY A 88 6.95 1.48 3.22
CA GLY A 88 6.26 1.36 1.94
C GLY A 88 5.82 2.72 1.42
N ALA A 89 4.95 2.73 0.41
CA ALA A 89 4.43 3.97 -0.16
C ALA A 89 2.91 3.95 -0.29
N LEU A 90 2.30 5.11 -0.01
CA LEU A 90 0.89 5.38 -0.22
C LEU A 90 0.74 6.42 -1.33
N GLY A 91 0.46 5.98 -2.55
CA GLY A 91 0.21 6.90 -3.66
C GLY A 91 -1.15 7.60 -3.52
N LEU A 92 -1.12 8.94 -3.50
CA LEU A 92 -2.29 9.82 -3.38
C LEU A 92 -2.75 10.43 -4.72
N ALA A 93 -2.03 10.17 -5.81
CA ALA A 93 -2.45 10.60 -7.13
C ALA A 93 -3.73 9.86 -7.57
N PHE A 94 -4.55 10.53 -8.37
CA PHE A 94 -5.65 9.91 -9.09
C PHE A 94 -5.09 9.00 -10.20
N SER A 95 -5.86 7.96 -10.57
CA SER A 95 -5.52 7.20 -11.76
C SER A 95 -5.71 8.09 -12.98
N VAL A 96 -4.68 8.15 -13.82
CA VAL A 96 -4.71 8.85 -15.11
C VAL A 96 -4.98 7.90 -16.28
N TYR A 97 -5.01 6.58 -16.04
CA TYR A 97 -5.21 5.56 -17.08
C TYR A 97 -6.06 4.39 -16.56
N ASP A 98 -7.03 3.93 -17.36
CA ASP A 98 -7.83 2.73 -17.05
C ASP A 98 -6.99 1.45 -16.93
N GLU A 99 -5.76 1.45 -17.48
CA GLU A 99 -4.82 0.34 -17.44
C GLU A 99 -3.96 0.29 -16.17
N GLU A 100 -3.94 1.35 -15.35
CA GLU A 100 -3.26 1.30 -14.06
C GLU A 100 -4.01 0.37 -13.10
N LYS A 101 -3.42 -0.80 -12.86
CA LYS A 101 -4.00 -1.85 -12.02
C LYS A 101 -4.10 -1.39 -10.57
N GLY A 102 -5.33 -1.33 -10.07
CA GLY A 102 -5.68 -1.06 -8.67
C GLY A 102 -6.41 0.26 -8.49
N GLU A 103 -7.55 0.24 -7.78
CA GLU A 103 -8.31 1.45 -7.44
C GLU A 103 -7.40 2.42 -6.65
N PRO A 104 -7.26 3.69 -7.07
CA PRO A 104 -6.54 4.69 -6.31
C PRO A 104 -7.05 4.74 -4.87
N PHE A 105 -6.13 4.81 -3.92
CA PHE A 105 -6.47 4.72 -2.50
C PHE A 105 -7.52 5.77 -2.09
N ILE A 106 -7.40 6.99 -2.60
CA ILE A 106 -8.34 8.09 -2.30
C ILE A 106 -9.74 7.77 -2.81
N THR A 107 -9.88 7.25 -4.03
CA THR A 107 -11.18 6.87 -4.61
C THR A 107 -11.87 5.82 -3.74
N ASN A 108 -11.11 4.80 -3.33
CA ASN A 108 -11.61 3.76 -2.43
C ASN A 108 -12.01 4.34 -1.05
N ALA A 109 -11.20 5.24 -0.51
CA ALA A 109 -11.47 5.91 0.78
C ALA A 109 -12.75 6.75 0.74
N ILE A 110 -13.00 7.48 -0.35
CA ILE A 110 -14.22 8.26 -0.54
C ILE A 110 -15.43 7.31 -0.64
N ASN A 111 -15.36 6.32 -1.53
CA ASN A 111 -16.45 5.40 -1.81
C ASN A 111 -16.86 4.56 -0.58
N LYS A 112 -15.88 4.09 0.19
CA LYS A 112 -16.12 3.17 1.33
C LYS A 112 -16.15 3.87 2.69
N GLY A 113 -15.49 5.01 2.83
CA GLY A 113 -15.43 5.79 4.06
C GLY A 113 -16.68 6.63 4.34
N LYS A 114 -17.66 6.67 3.41
CA LYS A 114 -18.92 7.43 3.53
C LYS A 114 -18.71 8.92 3.90
N LYS A 115 -17.62 9.54 3.45
CA LYS A 115 -17.38 10.98 3.62
C LYS A 115 -17.69 11.70 2.31
N SER A 116 -18.45 12.80 2.41
CA SER A 116 -18.91 13.61 1.27
C SER A 116 -17.77 14.30 0.51
N SER A 117 -16.62 14.50 1.15
CA SER A 117 -15.37 14.93 0.53
C SER A 117 -14.17 14.47 1.35
N VAL A 118 -13.03 14.21 0.67
CA VAL A 118 -11.74 13.91 1.31
C VAL A 118 -10.72 14.91 0.76
N HIS A 119 -10.12 15.68 1.64
CA HIS A 119 -9.07 16.65 1.33
C HIS A 119 -7.79 16.24 2.06
N PHE A 120 -6.67 16.26 1.35
CA PHE A 120 -5.34 16.05 1.93
C PHE A 120 -4.57 17.36 1.88
N HIS A 121 -4.01 17.75 3.02
CA HIS A 121 -3.18 18.94 3.15
C HIS A 121 -1.79 18.50 3.58
N GLN A 122 -0.75 19.00 2.90
CA GLN A 122 0.64 18.86 3.31
C GLN A 122 1.09 20.24 3.82
N TYR A 123 1.47 20.31 5.09
CA TYR A 123 1.97 21.52 5.74
C TYR A 123 3.49 21.55 5.74
#